data_AF-A0A2T2ZY80-F1
#
_entry.id   AF-A0A2T2ZY80-F1
#
_cell.length_a   1.000
_cell.length_b   1.000
_cell.length_c   1.000
_cell.angle_alpha   90.00
_cell.angle_beta   90.00
_cell.angle_gamma   90.00
#
_symmetry.space_group_name_H-M   'P 1'
#
loop_
_entity.id
_entity.type
_entity.pdbx_description
1 polymer ?
#
loop_
_entity_poly.entity_id
_entity_poly.type
_entity_poly.pdbx_seq_one_letter_code
_entity_poly.pdbx_strand_id
1 'polypeptide(L)'
;MALYVALGALGLSMFTYSISRPGKDGEEPKLSKWVDGFRARSQETWEHRNALRTDLKEQAAADKHLFYSVQKAKAFELRTPELIDAGCPRNIPAGHYPNLDHLVEHYRKAHLEDEARKAKNLTDSNK
;
A
#
# COMPACT_ATOMS: atom_id res chain seq x y z
N MET A 1 -42.99 -15.19 -44.09
CA MET A 1 -42.25 -15.05 -42.81
C MET A 1 -41.39 -16.27 -42.49
N ALA A 2 -41.92 -17.50 -42.44
CA ALA A 2 -41.16 -18.71 -42.07
C ALA A 2 -39.91 -19.00 -42.94
N LEU A 3 -39.97 -18.71 -44.25
CA LEU A 3 -38.86 -18.96 -45.18
C LEU A 3 -37.64 -18.04 -44.91
N TYR A 4 -37.85 -16.77 -44.56
CA TYR A 4 -36.77 -15.85 -44.18
C TYR A 4 -36.12 -16.25 -42.85
N VAL A 5 -36.93 -16.73 -41.89
CA VAL A 5 -36.42 -17.24 -40.61
C VAL A 5 -35.57 -18.49 -40.83
N ALA A 6 -35.99 -19.41 -41.72
CA ALA A 6 -35.23 -20.61 -42.05
C ALA A 6 -33.89 -20.30 -42.75
N LEU A 7 -33.87 -19.38 -43.72
CA LEU A 7 -32.65 -18.91 -44.38
C LEU A 7 -31.71 -18.19 -43.40
N GLY A 8 -32.27 -17.38 -42.50
CA GLY A 8 -31.50 -16.74 -41.43
C GLY A 8 -30.88 -17.74 -40.46
N ALA A 9 -31.63 -18.77 -40.06
CA ALA A 9 -31.15 -19.84 -39.19
C ALA A 9 -30.04 -20.67 -39.86
N LEU A 10 -30.18 -20.99 -41.15
CA LEU A 10 -29.14 -21.68 -41.92
C LEU A 10 -27.87 -20.85 -42.01
N GLY A 11 -27.98 -19.56 -42.36
CA GLY A 11 -26.83 -18.66 -42.42
C GLY A 11 -26.12 -18.51 -41.07
N LEU A 12 -26.87 -18.34 -39.98
CA LEU A 12 -26.34 -18.31 -38.61
C LEU A 12 -25.64 -19.63 -38.24
N SER A 13 -26.24 -20.77 -38.54
CA SER A 13 -25.63 -22.08 -38.25
C SER A 13 -24.29 -22.25 -38.99
N MET A 14 -24.24 -21.86 -40.27
CA MET A 14 -23.03 -21.94 -41.08
C MET A 14 -21.93 -21.01 -40.55
N PHE A 15 -22.31 -19.80 -40.13
CA PHE A 15 -21.41 -18.81 -39.54
C PHE A 15 -20.85 -19.27 -38.20
N THR A 16 -21.70 -19.75 -37.28
CA THR A 16 -21.25 -20.29 -35.98
C THR A 16 -20.33 -21.49 -36.15
N TYR A 17 -20.64 -22.37 -37.11
CA TYR A 17 -19.80 -23.52 -37.44
C TYR A 17 -18.44 -23.12 -38.03
N SER A 18 -18.42 -22.09 -38.88
CA SER A 18 -17.20 -21.52 -39.43
C SER A 18 -16.26 -20.97 -38.36
N ILE A 19 -16.79 -20.36 -37.31
CA ILE A 19 -15.96 -19.74 -36.25
C ILE A 19 -15.57 -20.76 -35.18
N SER A 20 -16.39 -21.80 -34.96
CA SER A 20 -16.13 -22.85 -33.97
C SER A 20 -15.16 -23.93 -34.43
N ARG A 21 -14.83 -24.02 -35.73
CA ARG A 21 -13.92 -25.04 -36.25
C ARG A 21 -12.46 -24.76 -35.83
N PRO A 22 -11.71 -25.77 -35.36
CA PRO A 22 -10.29 -25.63 -35.10
C PRO A 22 -9.53 -25.35 -36.40
N GLY A 23 -8.40 -24.64 -36.29
CA GLY A 23 -7.54 -24.35 -37.44
C GLY A 23 -6.96 -25.62 -38.09
N LYS A 24 -6.39 -25.48 -39.29
CA LYS A 24 -5.80 -26.59 -40.06
C LYS A 24 -4.76 -27.42 -39.28
N ASP A 25 -4.16 -26.82 -38.26
CA ASP A 25 -3.08 -27.40 -37.44
C ASP A 25 -3.52 -27.78 -36.01
N GLY A 26 -4.83 -27.92 -35.76
CA GLY A 26 -5.33 -28.27 -34.41
C GLY A 26 -5.32 -27.10 -33.41
N GLU A 27 -4.98 -25.89 -33.88
CA GLU A 27 -5.05 -24.64 -33.13
C GLU A 27 -6.46 -24.36 -32.62
N GLU A 28 -6.58 -23.96 -31.35
CA GLU A 28 -7.84 -23.58 -30.73
C GLU A 28 -8.55 -22.47 -31.52
N PRO A 29 -9.88 -22.57 -31.71
CA PRO A 29 -10.64 -21.57 -32.44
C PRO A 29 -10.49 -20.20 -31.79
N LYS A 30 -10.43 -19.13 -32.62
CA LYS A 30 -10.18 -17.75 -32.16
C LYS A 30 -11.18 -17.28 -31.09
N LEU A 31 -12.41 -17.77 -31.14
CA LEU A 31 -13.40 -17.50 -30.09
C LEU A 31 -13.04 -18.14 -28.75
N SER A 32 -12.50 -19.36 -28.74
CA SER A 32 -12.04 -20.00 -27.49
C SER A 32 -10.94 -19.15 -26.89
N LYS A 33 -9.89 -18.83 -27.66
CA LYS A 33 -8.77 -17.99 -27.17
C LYS A 33 -9.24 -16.63 -26.63
N TRP A 34 -10.26 -16.02 -27.23
CA TRP A 34 -10.84 -14.77 -26.73
C TRP A 34 -11.61 -14.97 -25.41
N VAL A 35 -12.44 -16.02 -25.32
CA VAL A 35 -13.16 -16.38 -24.08
C VAL A 35 -12.18 -16.77 -22.98
N ASP A 36 -11.14 -17.52 -23.30
CA ASP A 36 -10.10 -17.96 -22.38
C ASP A 36 -9.26 -16.78 -21.89
N GLY A 37 -8.96 -15.80 -22.75
CA GLY A 37 -8.36 -14.53 -22.32
C GLY A 37 -9.24 -13.73 -21.35
N PHE A 38 -10.55 -13.72 -21.55
CA PHE A 38 -11.50 -13.09 -20.61
C PHE A 38 -11.58 -13.85 -19.28
N ARG A 39 -11.59 -15.18 -19.33
CA ARG A 39 -11.61 -16.05 -18.14
C ARG A 39 -10.32 -15.94 -17.35
N ALA A 40 -9.16 -15.96 -18.01
CA ALA A 40 -7.85 -15.82 -17.38
C ALA A 40 -7.74 -14.50 -16.62
N ARG A 41 -8.17 -13.38 -17.22
CA ARG A 41 -8.19 -12.08 -16.52
C ARG A 41 -9.08 -12.09 -15.29
N SER A 42 -10.26 -12.72 -15.39
CA SER A 42 -11.13 -12.89 -14.23
C SER A 42 -10.41 -13.71 -13.16
N GLN A 43 -9.89 -14.89 -13.50
CA GLN A 43 -9.17 -15.78 -12.59
C GLN A 43 -8.02 -15.07 -11.87
N GLU A 44 -7.18 -14.33 -12.58
CA GLU A 44 -6.09 -13.55 -12.00
C GLU A 44 -6.59 -12.56 -10.92
N THR A 45 -7.67 -11.82 -11.20
CA THR A 45 -8.27 -10.91 -10.20
C THR A 45 -8.91 -11.65 -9.02
N TRP A 46 -9.43 -12.86 -9.23
CA TRP A 46 -9.96 -13.70 -8.17
C TRP A 46 -8.84 -14.25 -7.28
N GLU A 47 -7.75 -14.73 -7.88
CA GLU A 47 -6.55 -15.22 -7.20
C GLU A 47 -5.88 -14.11 -6.40
N HIS A 48 -5.69 -12.93 -7.00
CA HIS A 48 -5.10 -11.78 -6.32
C HIS A 48 -5.91 -11.35 -5.10
N ARG A 49 -7.25 -11.29 -5.22
CA ARG A 49 -8.13 -10.97 -4.09
C ARG A 49 -8.09 -12.05 -3.00
N ASN A 50 -7.96 -13.32 -3.39
CA ASN A 50 -7.87 -14.41 -2.42
C ASN A 50 -6.54 -14.37 -1.67
N ALA A 51 -5.43 -14.11 -2.35
CA ALA A 51 -4.12 -13.90 -1.74
C ALA A 51 -4.13 -12.72 -0.76
N LEU A 52 -4.73 -11.59 -1.13
CA LEU A 52 -4.88 -10.44 -0.23
C LEU A 52 -5.73 -10.80 1.01
N ARG A 53 -6.81 -11.57 0.85
CA ARG A 53 -7.64 -12.01 1.98
C ARG A 53 -6.91 -12.97 2.90
N THR A 54 -6.04 -13.82 2.40
CA THR A 54 -5.25 -14.74 3.24
C THR A 54 -4.20 -13.98 4.04
N ASP A 55 -3.51 -13.02 3.41
CA ASP A 55 -2.53 -12.15 4.07
C ASP A 55 -3.18 -11.32 5.20
N LEU A 56 -4.31 -10.66 4.92
CA LEU A 56 -5.06 -9.92 5.93
C LEU A 56 -5.52 -10.81 7.10
N LYS A 57 -5.89 -12.07 6.84
CA LYS A 57 -6.28 -13.01 7.90
C LYS A 57 -5.09 -13.43 8.74
N GLU A 58 -3.92 -13.62 8.13
CA GLU A 58 -2.69 -13.97 8.84
C GLU A 58 -2.23 -12.81 9.73
N GLN A 59 -2.23 -11.59 9.20
CA GLN A 59 -1.94 -10.38 9.97
C GLN A 59 -2.92 -10.21 11.13
N ALA A 60 -4.23 -10.36 10.88
CA ALA A 60 -5.23 -10.26 11.95
C ALA A 60 -5.08 -11.36 13.01
N ALA A 61 -4.64 -12.56 12.62
CA ALA A 61 -4.37 -13.64 13.56
C ALA A 61 -3.12 -13.35 14.42
N ALA A 62 -2.06 -12.79 13.81
CA ALA A 62 -0.86 -12.36 14.52
C ALA A 62 -1.17 -11.25 15.54
N ASP A 63 -1.93 -10.23 15.13
CA ASP A 63 -2.37 -9.15 16.01
C ASP A 63 -3.26 -9.67 17.14
N LYS A 64 -4.19 -10.58 16.83
CA LYS A 64 -4.99 -11.26 17.85
C LYS A 64 -4.08 -11.96 18.86
N HIS A 65 -3.09 -12.71 18.41
CA HIS A 65 -2.18 -13.38 19.34
C HIS A 65 -1.43 -12.37 20.25
N LEU A 66 -1.00 -11.22 19.71
CA LEU A 66 -0.39 -10.15 20.50
C LEU A 66 -1.34 -9.61 21.57
N PHE A 67 -2.58 -9.27 21.20
CA PHE A 67 -3.55 -8.71 22.16
C PHE A 67 -4.06 -9.69 23.22
N TYR A 68 -4.08 -10.99 22.90
CA TYR A 68 -4.53 -12.03 23.83
C TYR A 68 -3.42 -12.52 24.76
N SER A 69 -2.16 -12.50 24.31
CA SER A 69 -1.02 -12.94 25.12
C SER A 69 -0.53 -11.87 26.11
N VAL A 70 -0.72 -10.59 25.78
CA VAL A 70 -0.40 -9.49 26.69
C VAL A 70 -1.40 -9.48 27.85
N GLN A 71 -0.90 -9.46 29.08
CA GLN A 71 -1.74 -9.23 30.26
C GLN A 71 -2.46 -7.89 30.08
N LYS A 72 -3.79 -7.92 29.93
CA LYS A 72 -4.60 -6.71 29.87
C LYS A 72 -4.28 -5.85 31.09
N ALA A 73 -3.95 -4.58 30.87
CA ALA A 73 -3.73 -3.63 31.95
C ALA A 73 -4.94 -3.71 32.89
N LYS A 74 -4.69 -3.96 34.18
CA LYS A 74 -5.75 -3.96 35.18
C LYS A 74 -6.46 -2.62 35.07
N ALA A 75 -7.78 -2.64 34.85
CA ALA A 75 -8.58 -1.44 34.93
C ALA A 75 -8.53 -0.97 36.39
N PHE A 76 -7.63 -0.05 36.69
CA PHE A 76 -7.59 0.62 37.98
C PHE A 76 -8.66 1.70 37.95
N GLU A 77 -9.58 1.65 38.90
CA GLU A 77 -10.52 2.75 39.11
C GLU A 77 -9.73 3.95 39.60
N LEU A 78 -9.57 4.95 38.74
CA LEU A 78 -8.90 6.19 39.09
C LEU A 78 -9.83 7.00 40.00
N ARG A 79 -9.31 7.47 41.13
CA ARG A 79 -10.08 8.28 42.08
C ARG A 79 -10.59 9.59 41.49
N THR A 80 -9.96 10.07 40.42
CA THR A 80 -10.27 11.33 39.72
C THR A 80 -10.06 11.14 38.21
N PRO A 81 -11.00 10.53 37.48
CA PRO A 81 -10.87 10.26 36.05
C PRO A 81 -10.87 11.54 35.20
N GLU A 82 -11.46 12.63 35.70
CA GLU A 82 -11.52 13.93 35.02
C GLU A 82 -10.14 14.60 34.85
N LEU A 83 -9.13 14.21 35.65
CA LEU A 83 -7.80 14.81 35.59
C LEU A 83 -6.94 14.29 34.41
N ILE A 84 -7.38 13.22 33.72
CA ILE A 84 -6.61 12.64 32.61
C ILE A 84 -6.58 13.57 31.39
N ASP A 85 -7.71 14.22 31.10
CA ASP A 85 -7.85 15.16 29.99
C ASP A 85 -7.68 16.63 30.41
N ALA A 86 -7.65 16.89 31.72
CA ALA A 86 -7.22 18.18 32.24
C ALA A 86 -5.70 18.29 32.05
N GLY A 87 -5.30 18.75 30.86
CA GLY A 87 -3.90 18.92 30.49
C GLY A 87 -3.07 19.53 31.62
N CYS A 88 -1.84 19.04 31.80
CA CYS A 88 -0.96 19.56 32.85
C CYS A 88 -0.87 21.09 32.72
N PRO A 89 -0.88 21.87 33.82
CA PRO A 89 -0.67 23.33 33.76
C PRO A 89 0.61 23.75 33.03
N ARG A 90 1.53 22.82 32.81
CA ARG A 90 2.80 23.00 32.09
C ARG A 90 2.85 22.25 30.76
N ASN A 91 1.73 21.74 30.25
CA ASN A 91 1.68 21.10 28.94
C ASN A 91 1.70 22.19 27.87
N ILE A 92 2.89 22.49 27.38
CA ILE A 92 3.11 23.49 26.35
C ILE A 92 2.77 22.85 25.00
N PRO A 93 1.78 23.36 24.24
CA PRO A 93 1.44 22.79 22.95
C PRO A 93 2.62 22.90 21.98
N ALA A 94 2.74 21.91 21.09
CA ALA A 94 3.75 21.94 20.04
C ALA A 94 3.61 23.23 19.20
N GLY A 95 4.70 23.99 19.07
CA GLY A 95 4.71 25.29 18.36
C GLY A 95 4.56 26.52 19.24
N HIS A 96 4.49 26.40 20.57
CA HIS A 96 4.44 27.55 21.48
C HIS A 96 5.79 28.26 21.69
N TYR A 97 6.91 27.55 21.45
CA TYR A 97 8.23 28.14 21.62
C TYR A 97 8.55 29.14 20.50
N PRO A 98 9.30 30.22 20.81
CA PRO A 98 9.75 31.18 19.79
C PRO A 98 10.63 30.48 18.74
N ASN A 99 10.62 31.01 17.51
CA ASN A 99 11.47 30.49 16.46
C ASN A 99 12.97 30.62 16.83
N LEU A 100 13.67 29.49 16.92
CA LEU A 100 15.09 29.40 17.30
C LEU A 100 16.05 29.41 16.11
N ASP A 101 15.58 29.68 14.89
CA ASP A 101 16.42 29.71 13.67
C ASP A 101 17.66 30.60 13.81
N HIS A 102 17.53 31.73 14.50
CA HIS A 102 18.64 32.65 14.77
C HIS A 102 19.77 32.01 15.61
N LEU A 103 19.44 31.13 16.57
CA LEU A 103 20.44 30.39 17.34
C LEU A 103 21.11 29.34 16.47
N VAL A 104 20.33 28.66 15.63
CA VAL A 104 20.85 27.67 14.67
C VAL A 104 21.85 28.34 13.72
N GLU A 105 21.52 29.52 13.20
CA GLU A 105 22.45 30.30 12.36
C GLU A 105 23.71 30.73 13.11
N HIS A 106 23.57 31.21 14.35
CA HIS A 106 24.71 31.61 15.17
C HIS A 106 25.68 30.45 15.39
N TYR A 107 25.20 29.29 15.82
CA TYR A 107 26.05 28.12 16.07
C TYR A 107 26.63 27.51 14.79
N ARG A 108 25.92 27.60 13.66
CA ARG A 108 26.48 27.24 12.35
C ARG A 108 27.67 28.12 11.97
N LYS A 109 27.57 29.43 12.18
CA LYS A 109 28.67 30.38 11.92
C LYS A 109 29.86 30.09 12.83
N ALA A 110 29.63 29.94 14.13
CA ALA A 110 30.67 29.61 15.10
C ALA A 110 31.42 28.31 14.74
N HIS A 111 30.69 27.28 14.29
CA HIS A 111 31.31 26.03 13.84
C HIS A 111 32.23 26.23 12.62
N LEU A 112 31.80 27.01 11.62
CA LEU A 112 32.62 27.29 10.44
C LEU A 112 33.89 28.08 10.77
N GLU A 113 33.79 29.03 11.70
CA GLU A 113 34.93 29.80 12.19
C GLU A 113 35.94 28.92 12.94
N ASP A 114 35.44 28.01 13.78
CA ASP A 114 36.26 27.05 14.50
C ASP A 114 36.97 26.06 13.56
N GLU A 115 36.28 25.56 12.52
CA GLU A 115 36.88 24.70 11.50
C GLU A 115 37.95 25.46 10.69
N ALA A 116 37.68 26.72 10.32
CA ALA A 116 38.68 27.54 9.65
C ALA A 116 39.92 27.79 10.52
N ARG A 117 39.73 27.98 11.85
CA ARG A 117 40.83 28.11 12.81
C ARG A 117 41.63 26.81 12.93
N LYS A 118 40.96 25.66 13.04
CA LYS A 118 41.62 24.35 13.09
C LYS A 118 42.41 24.07 11.80
N ALA A 119 41.84 24.38 10.63
CA ALA A 119 42.51 24.21 9.35
C ALA A 119 43.79 25.05 9.24
N LYS A 120 43.76 26.32 9.69
CA LYS A 120 44.95 27.19 9.76
C LYS A 120 46.03 26.62 10.67
N ASN A 121 45.66 26.18 11.87
CA ASN A 121 46.61 25.58 12.80
C ASN A 121 47.25 24.29 12.23
N LEU A 122 46.49 23.49 11.48
CA LEU A 122 46.99 22.30 10.79
C LEU A 122 47.94 22.64 9.63
N THR A 123 47.69 23.72 8.88
CA THR A 123 48.59 24.15 7.81
C THR A 123 49.89 24.74 8.36
N ASP A 124 49.80 25.51 9.45
CA ASP A 124 50.97 26.15 10.07
C ASP A 124 51.85 25.12 10.80
N SER A 125 51.26 24.08 11.39
CA SER A 125 52.02 22.98 12.03
C SER A 125 52.70 22.02 11.06
N ASN A 126 52.27 21.98 9.79
CA ASN A 126 52.85 21.11 8.75
C ASN A 126 53.98 21.79 7.95
N LYS A 127 54.40 22.99 8.35
CA LYS A 127 55.42 23.81 7.70
C LYS A 127 56.67 23.91 8.57
#